data_AF-A0A4S4MQ49-F1
#
_entry.id   AF-A0A4S4MQ49-F1
#
_cell.length_a   1.000
_cell.length_b   1.000
_cell.length_c   1.000
_cell.angle_alpha   90.00
_cell.angle_beta   90.00
_cell.angle_gamma   90.00
#
_symmetry.space_group_name_H-M   'P 1'
#
loop_
_entity.id
_entity.type
_entity.pdbx_description
1 polymer ?
#
loop_
_entity_poly.entity_id
_entity_poly.type
_entity_poly.pdbx_seq_one_letter_code
_entity_poly.pdbx_strand_id
1 'polypeptide(L)' 'PNCTAKIITINGEKKIVIYAKQDIELGNEITYDYHFPIEQDKIPCLCGSVKCRGYLN' A
#
# COMPACT_ATOMS: atom_id res chain seq x y z
N PRO A 1 -3.97 -2.57 -4.85
CA PRO A 1 -2.74 -1.74 -4.87
C PRO A 1 -1.86 -2.03 -6.10
N ASN A 2 -1.45 -1.00 -6.83
CA ASN A 2 -0.51 -1.09 -7.95
C ASN A 2 0.96 -1.06 -7.50
N CYS A 3 1.24 -0.72 -6.24
CA CYS A 3 2.58 -0.70 -5.65
C CYS A 3 2.74 -1.67 -4.45
N THR A 4 3.99 -1.87 -4.03
CA THR A 4 4.39 -2.59 -2.82
C THR A 4 5.47 -1.81 -2.07
N ALA A 5 5.45 -1.84 -0.74
CA ALA A 5 6.49 -1.24 0.08
C ALA A 5 7.52 -2.31 0.48
N LYS A 6 8.81 -1.98 0.40
CA LYS A 6 9.92 -2.80 0.88
C LYS A 6 10.85 -1.96 1.73
N ILE A 7 11.39 -2.57 2.78
CA ILE A 7 12.45 -1.95 3.58
C ILE A 7 13.78 -2.36 2.96
N ILE A 8 14.57 -1.39 2.52
CA ILE A 8 15.93 -1.61 2.01
C ILE A 8 16.94 -0.81 2.84
N THR A 9 18.20 -1.23 2.82
CA THR A 9 19.28 -0.51 3.49
C THR A 9 20.08 0.29 2.47
N ILE A 10 20.16 1.61 2.63
CA ILE A 10 20.97 2.51 1.81
C ILE A 10 21.96 3.19 2.75
N ASN A 11 23.27 3.06 2.49
CA ASN A 11 24.33 3.64 3.32
C ASN A 11 24.23 3.29 4.82
N GLY A 12 23.80 2.05 5.13
CA GLY A 12 23.62 1.58 6.51
C GLY A 12 22.29 1.97 7.16
N GLU A 13 21.48 2.82 6.51
CA GLU A 13 20.16 3.23 7.02
C GLU A 13 19.02 2.47 6.36
N LYS A 14 18.07 1.99 7.17
CA LYS A 14 16.82 1.41 6.65
C LYS A 14 15.91 2.51 6.09
N LYS A 15 15.45 2.32 4.87
CA LYS A 15 14.50 3.19 4.17
C LYS A 15 13.32 2.37 3.66
N ILE A 16 12.13 2.94 3.72
CA ILE A 16 10.93 2.35 3.11
C ILE A 16 10.86 2.86 1.67
N VAL A 17 10.84 1.94 0.71
CA VAL A 17 10.74 2.25 -0.71
C VAL A 17 9.49 1.62 -1.29
N ILE A 18 8.75 2.40 -2.07
CA ILE A 18 7.54 1.96 -2.77
C ILE A 18 7.92 1.61 -4.20
N TYR A 19 7.73 0.35 -4.58
CA TYR A 19 7.98 -0.17 -5.92
C TYR A 19 6.67 -0.39 -6.66
N ALA A 20 6.63 -0.01 -7.94
CA ALA A 20 5.54 -0.35 -8.84
C ALA A 20 5.55 -1.87 -9.13
N LYS A 21 4.36 -2.49 -9.15
CA LYS A 21 4.18 -3.91 -9.52
C LYS A 21 3.79 -4.10 -10.99
N GLN A 22 3.43 -3.01 -11.64
CA GLN A 22 2.96 -2.92 -13.01
C GLN A 22 3.28 -1.51 -13.51
N ASP A 23 3.22 -1.29 -14.82
CA ASP A 23 3.34 0.05 -15.39
C ASP A 23 2.19 0.95 -14.89
N ILE A 24 2.51 2.20 -14.57
CA ILE A 24 1.58 3.18 -14.01
C ILE A 24 1.53 4.36 -14.98
N GLU A 25 0.38 4.51 -15.63
CA GLU A 25 0.14 5.59 -16.58
C GLU A 25 0.00 6.95 -15.89
N LEU A 26 0.22 8.01 -16.64
CA LEU A 26 0.08 9.37 -16.13
C LEU A 26 -1.35 9.63 -15.63
N GLY A 27 -1.46 10.22 -14.44
CA GLY A 27 -2.73 10.50 -13.79
C GLY A 27 -3.34 9.34 -13.00
N ASN A 28 -2.75 8.15 -13.02
CA ASN A 28 -3.17 7.05 -12.14
C ASN A 28 -2.74 7.29 -10.69
N GLU A 29 -3.62 6.99 -9.75
CA GLU A 29 -3.32 7.06 -8.32
C GLU A 29 -2.34 5.93 -7.92
N ILE A 30 -1.31 6.27 -7.14
CA ILE A 30 -0.37 5.32 -6.59
C ILE A 30 -0.94 4.75 -5.28
N THR A 31 -1.18 3.44 -5.25
CA THR A 31 -1.78 2.74 -4.11
C THR A 31 -0.89 1.60 -3.64
N TYR A 32 -0.63 1.55 -2.33
CA TYR A 32 0.08 0.44 -1.67
C TYR A 32 -0.73 -0.08 -0.48
N ASP A 33 -0.42 -1.28 -0.02
CA ASP A 33 -1.11 -1.88 1.13
C ASP A 33 -0.44 -1.44 2.43
N TYR A 34 -1.23 -0.86 3.33
CA TYR A 34 -0.79 -0.34 4.62
C TYR A 34 -0.39 -1.44 5.61
N HIS A 35 -0.85 -2.68 5.40
CA HIS A 35 -0.58 -3.81 6.29
C HIS A 35 -0.87 -3.51 7.77
N PHE A 36 -1.98 -2.82 8.06
CA PHE A 36 -2.38 -2.61 9.45
C PHE A 36 -2.72 -3.95 10.12
N PRO A 37 -2.32 -4.13 11.39
CA PRO A 37 -2.71 -5.30 12.16
C PRO A 37 -4.22 -5.36 12.33
N ILE A 38 -4.75 -6.57 12.52
CA ILE A 38 -6.18 -6.74 12.70
C ILE A 38 -6.60 -6.24 14.08
N GLU A 39 -7.46 -5.22 14.08
CA GLU A 39 -8.00 -4.59 15.30
C GLU A 39 -9.53 -4.66 15.31
N GLN A 40 -10.15 -4.49 16.50
CA GLN A 40 -11.61 -4.45 16.63
C GLN A 40 -12.20 -3.16 16.07
N ASP A 41 -11.53 -2.04 16.29
CA ASP A 41 -11.94 -0.73 15.77
C ASP A 41 -11.62 -0.64 14.28
N LYS A 42 -12.63 -0.84 13.45
CA LYS A 42 -12.46 -0.91 12.00
C LYS A 42 -12.41 0.46 11.33
N ILE A 43 -11.41 0.66 10.48
CA ILE A 43 -11.28 1.86 9.64
C ILE A 43 -11.79 1.53 8.23
N PRO A 44 -12.92 2.12 7.77
CA PRO A 44 -13.48 1.84 6.45
C PRO A 44 -12.51 2.17 5.32
N CYS A 45 -12.35 1.25 4.37
CA CYS A 45 -11.54 1.46 3.18
C CYS A 45 -12.42 2.01 2.04
N LEU A 46 -12.01 3.15 1.49
CA LEU A 46 -12.74 3.85 0.43
C LEU A 46 -12.07 3.72 -0.95
N CYS A 47 -11.23 2.69 -1.15
CA CYS A 47 -10.47 2.54 -2.40
C CYS A 47 -11.31 2.17 -3.64
N GLY A 48 -12.61 1.88 -3.50
CA GLY A 48 -13.51 1.58 -4.61
C GLY A 48 -13.26 0.25 -5.35
N SER A 49 -12.26 -0.54 -4.95
CA SER A 49 -11.95 -1.82 -5.61
C SER A 49 -13.00 -2.89 -5.33
N VAL A 50 -13.43 -3.61 -6.37
CA VAL A 50 -14.35 -4.76 -6.25
C VAL A 50 -13.79 -5.91 -5.40
N LYS A 51 -12.46 -5.99 -5.26
CA LYS A 51 -11.77 -6.99 -4.40
C LYS A 51 -11.30 -6.39 -3.07
N CYS A 52 -11.85 -5.25 -2.65
CA CYS A 52 -11.50 -4.61 -1.39
C CYS A 52 -11.93 -5.47 -0.19
N ARG A 53 -11.10 -5.50 0.87
CA ARG A 53 -11.42 -6.16 2.14
C ARG A 53 -12.48 -5.40 2.97
N GLY A 54 -12.84 -4.18 2.56
CA GLY A 54 -13.80 -3.29 3.24
C GLY A 54 -13.18 -2.37 4.29
N TYR A 55 -12.06 -2.76 4.89
CA TYR A 55 -11.37 -2.01 5.95
C TYR A 55 -9.85 -1.99 5.74
N LEU A 56 -9.17 -1.01 6.32
CA LEU A 56 -7.70 -0.92 6.27
C LEU A 56 -7.03 -1.89 7.25
N ASN A 57 -7.69 -2.17 8.38
CA ASN A 57 -7.27 -3.06 9.48
C ASN A 57 -8.28 -4.19 9.75
#